data_AF-F7QZN3-F1
#
_entry.id   AF-F7QZN3-F1
#
_cell.length_a   1.000
_cell.length_b   1.000
_cell.length_c   1.000
_cell.angle_alpha   90.00
_cell.angle_beta   90.00
_cell.angle_gamma   90.00
#
_symmetry.space_group_name_H-M   'P 1'
#
loop_
_entity.id
_entity.type
_entity.pdbx_description
1 polymer ?
#
loop_
_entity_poly.entity_id
_entity_poly.type
_entity_poly.pdbx_seq_one_letter_code
_entity_poly.pdbx_strand_id
1 'polypeptide(L)'
;MSLKGIVAGYVLYEVAIDNEVCMDSPDKFLESCSISANLANIVNKNIADEWDAILEMTNSYSADELLAFILFNNDLEDEKSIRCSTPSGIIKLASSILNIQKSDNVLEICSGKGDFFTGAFSMLEDFNYTGIELDNDANAIAQIRASLIGKKISLVLGDTLKYRGKTQVDKLFSNYPLMIRTSDINEYKERLCDEFGVSNDVFHRASSDWIFNASIIQQMNENGKAVAIMSDGATWNSRDEKVRKFFIESGLIEAVISLPARLFNTFLVPVTMIVFSRNNDKIRLIDASEFYEKKRRKNVLTDECIAEIMELLKEDGEKSISKSIEDFADSEYTLNASRYLDAVEIENGVELGVVVKEITRGAQIKASELDDMKASESTSSRYVTLANINDGILSVDDDQYLKEIPSNLDKFCVKNNSIILTKIGNPKVKTAIARVDDKEKILATGNLFIIEIDNAKINPFYLQAFFASKTGEKLLRSVCAGSLIQTVSLKKLKRMKIPVLSMEEQNVFADKYAAAMEEVILLKEELEKNVEKMKRIYDVG
;
A
#
# COMPACT_ATOMS: atom_id res chain seq x y z
N MET A 1 -0.93 19.89 17.83
CA MET A 1 -0.98 21.34 18.15
C MET A 1 -2.26 21.91 17.53
N SER A 2 -3.00 22.78 18.23
CA SER A 2 -4.32 23.28 17.80
C SER A 2 -4.19 24.58 16.98
N LEU A 3 -5.27 24.99 16.30
CA LEU A 3 -5.41 26.30 15.63
C LEU A 3 -4.85 27.46 16.48
N LYS A 4 -5.07 27.42 17.80
CA LYS A 4 -4.53 28.39 18.76
C LYS A 4 -3.01 28.57 18.69
N GLY A 5 -2.25 27.48 18.53
CA GLY A 5 -0.79 27.57 18.41
C GLY A 5 -0.35 28.28 17.14
N ILE A 6 -1.06 28.06 16.03
CA ILE A 6 -0.82 28.76 14.76
C ILE A 6 -1.21 30.23 14.87
N VAL A 7 -2.32 30.55 15.54
CA VAL A 7 -2.73 31.93 15.83
C VAL A 7 -1.70 32.65 16.70
N ALA A 8 -1.18 32.01 17.75
CA ALA A 8 -0.11 32.55 18.57
C ALA A 8 1.17 32.82 17.76
N GLY A 9 1.58 31.86 16.93
CA GLY A 9 2.71 32.04 16.01
C GLY A 9 2.50 33.19 15.04
N TYR A 10 1.29 33.33 14.49
CA TYR A 10 0.93 34.42 13.58
C TYR A 10 1.00 35.79 14.25
N VAL A 11 0.49 35.93 15.47
CA VAL A 11 0.53 37.17 16.24
C VAL A 11 1.98 37.58 16.53
N LEU A 12 2.79 36.63 17.01
CA LEU A 12 4.21 36.86 17.25
C LEU A 12 4.94 37.24 15.96
N TYR A 13 4.56 36.65 14.82
CA TYR A 13 5.14 36.96 13.52
C TYR A 13 4.85 38.41 13.10
N GLU A 14 3.59 38.85 13.18
CA GLU A 14 3.19 40.22 12.85
C GLU A 14 3.95 41.25 13.70
N VAL A 15 4.09 40.99 15.01
CA VAL A 15 4.89 41.85 15.92
C VAL A 15 6.37 41.86 15.54
N ALA A 16 6.91 40.73 15.09
CA ALA A 16 8.33 40.62 14.73
C ALA A 16 8.68 41.35 13.42
N ILE A 17 7.70 41.56 12.52
CA ILE A 17 7.91 42.25 11.24
C ILE A 17 7.48 43.72 11.25
N ASP A 18 6.63 44.12 12.20
CA ASP A 18 6.11 45.48 12.29
C ASP A 18 6.12 45.98 13.75
N ASN A 19 7.03 46.94 14.01
CA ASN A 19 7.21 47.57 15.32
C ASN A 19 6.06 48.50 15.72
N GLU A 20 5.11 48.80 14.82
CA GLU A 20 3.94 49.63 15.11
C GLU A 20 2.76 48.83 15.67
N VAL A 21 2.84 47.49 15.65
CA VAL A 21 1.80 46.61 16.18
C VAL A 21 1.74 46.68 17.71
N CYS A 22 0.54 46.96 18.24
CA CYS A 22 0.31 47.15 19.67
C CYS A 22 -0.01 45.82 20.38
N MET A 23 0.72 45.53 21.46
CA MET A 23 0.55 44.32 22.27
C MET A 23 -0.09 44.58 23.64
N ASP A 24 -0.78 45.71 23.83
CA ASP A 24 -1.43 46.01 25.11
C ASP A 24 -2.64 45.10 25.39
N SER A 25 -3.39 44.72 24.36
CA SER A 25 -4.52 43.80 24.43
C SER A 25 -4.80 43.15 23.06
N PRO A 26 -5.55 42.03 23.00
CA PRO A 26 -5.96 41.43 21.74
C PRO A 26 -6.68 42.40 20.80
N ASP A 27 -7.58 43.22 21.34
CA ASP A 27 -8.32 44.23 20.56
C ASP A 27 -7.38 45.29 19.98
N LYS A 28 -6.40 45.75 20.78
CA LYS A 28 -5.41 46.75 20.31
C LYS A 28 -4.47 46.18 19.25
N PHE A 29 -4.12 44.91 19.35
CA PHE A 29 -3.39 44.20 18.30
C PHE A 29 -4.19 44.19 16.99
N LEU A 30 -5.46 43.79 17.04
CA LEU A 30 -6.31 43.74 15.85
C LEU A 30 -6.57 45.13 15.23
N GLU A 31 -6.64 46.19 16.06
CA GLU A 31 -6.79 47.57 15.60
C GLU A 31 -5.52 48.12 14.93
N SER A 32 -4.34 47.67 15.36
CA SER A 32 -3.03 48.14 14.86
C SER A 32 -2.49 47.31 13.69
N CYS A 33 -2.91 46.06 13.55
CA CYS A 33 -2.42 45.15 12.52
C CYS A 33 -3.22 45.28 11.20
N SER A 34 -2.51 45.36 10.06
CA SER A 34 -3.14 45.51 8.73
C SER A 34 -3.57 44.17 8.13
N ILE A 35 -4.64 43.57 8.66
CA ILE A 35 -5.15 42.25 8.24
C ILE A 35 -6.57 42.28 7.69
N SER A 36 -6.92 41.27 6.87
CA SER A 36 -8.28 41.14 6.34
C SER A 36 -9.31 40.89 7.46
N ALA A 37 -10.55 41.34 7.27
CA ALA A 37 -11.62 41.15 8.25
C ALA A 37 -11.87 39.67 8.60
N ASN A 38 -11.69 38.76 7.64
CA ASN A 38 -11.82 37.33 7.87
C ASN A 38 -10.70 36.82 8.81
N LEU A 39 -9.46 37.22 8.55
CA LEU A 39 -8.31 36.83 9.34
C LEU A 39 -8.39 37.41 10.76
N ALA A 40 -8.80 38.68 10.89
CA ALA A 40 -9.05 39.31 12.19
C ALA A 40 -10.08 38.52 13.03
N ASN A 41 -11.15 38.03 12.41
CA ASN A 41 -12.15 37.21 13.08
C ASN A 41 -11.59 35.84 13.53
N ILE A 42 -10.76 35.20 12.70
CA ILE A 42 -10.07 33.95 13.07
C ILE A 42 -9.17 34.17 14.28
N VAL A 43 -8.32 35.20 14.23
CA VAL A 43 -7.39 35.53 15.30
C VAL A 43 -8.15 35.87 16.58
N ASN A 44 -9.11 36.79 16.52
CA ASN A 44 -9.88 37.24 17.69
C ASN A 44 -10.53 36.08 18.46
N LYS A 45 -11.14 35.13 17.74
CA LYS A 45 -11.81 33.97 18.35
C LYS A 45 -10.88 33.01 19.08
N ASN A 46 -9.58 33.03 18.77
CA ASN A 46 -8.64 32.01 19.19
C ASN A 46 -7.49 32.54 20.06
N ILE A 47 -7.36 33.86 20.19
CA ILE A 47 -6.21 34.49 20.83
C ILE A 47 -6.42 34.80 22.32
N ALA A 48 -7.66 35.04 22.76
CA ALA A 48 -7.94 35.61 24.08
C ALA A 48 -7.39 34.76 25.25
N ASP A 49 -7.59 33.45 25.22
CA ASP A 49 -7.11 32.54 26.27
C ASP A 49 -5.59 32.36 26.28
N GLU A 50 -4.90 32.74 25.18
CA GLU A 50 -3.48 32.49 24.97
C GLU A 50 -2.65 33.79 25.08
N TRP A 51 -3.29 34.94 25.32
CA TRP A 51 -2.65 36.26 25.24
C TRP A 51 -1.47 36.43 26.21
N ASP A 52 -1.63 36.03 27.46
CA ASP A 52 -0.56 36.13 28.47
C ASP A 52 0.67 35.29 28.07
N ALA A 53 0.43 34.09 27.53
CA ALA A 53 1.50 33.23 27.05
C ALA A 53 2.20 33.81 25.80
N ILE A 54 1.42 34.42 24.89
CA ILE A 54 1.97 35.13 23.72
C ILE A 54 2.85 36.29 24.18
N LEU A 55 2.41 37.09 25.15
CA LEU A 55 3.18 38.21 25.68
C LEU A 55 4.53 37.77 26.25
N GLU A 56 4.56 36.68 27.02
CA GLU A 56 5.80 36.11 27.57
C GLU A 56 6.78 35.64 26.47
N MET A 57 6.28 35.25 25.31
CA MET A 57 7.07 34.77 24.17
C MET A 57 7.50 35.88 23.20
N THR A 58 7.07 37.13 23.42
CA THR A 58 7.43 38.26 22.56
C THR A 58 8.95 38.40 22.46
N ASN A 59 9.48 38.61 21.25
CA ASN A 59 10.92 38.68 20.94
C ASN A 59 11.73 37.41 21.25
N SER A 60 11.08 36.28 21.58
CA SER A 60 11.80 35.02 21.85
C SER A 60 12.21 34.27 20.58
N TYR A 61 11.61 34.61 19.43
CA TYR A 61 11.84 33.97 18.13
C TYR A 61 11.96 35.03 17.03
N SER A 62 12.76 34.75 16.01
CA SER A 62 12.84 35.57 14.81
C SER A 62 11.60 35.43 13.93
N ALA A 63 11.37 36.41 13.06
CA ALA A 63 10.28 36.36 12.08
C ALA A 63 10.38 35.13 11.16
N ASP A 64 11.60 34.73 10.76
CA ASP A 64 11.81 33.56 9.91
C ASP A 64 11.48 32.24 10.63
N GLU A 65 11.82 32.12 11.91
CA GLU A 65 11.47 30.93 12.72
C GLU A 65 9.96 30.82 12.91
N LEU A 66 9.28 31.94 13.16
CA LEU A 66 7.83 31.98 13.30
C LEU A 66 7.12 31.69 11.97
N LEU A 67 7.61 32.24 10.86
CA LEU A 67 7.09 31.95 9.53
C LEU A 67 7.25 30.46 9.19
N ALA A 68 8.43 29.89 9.43
CA ALA A 68 8.67 28.46 9.22
C ALA A 68 7.76 27.58 10.09
N PHE A 69 7.53 27.99 11.35
CA PHE A 69 6.61 27.32 12.26
C PHE A 69 5.16 27.34 11.73
N ILE A 70 4.66 28.49 11.26
CA ILE A 70 3.30 28.61 10.74
C ILE A 70 3.10 27.77 9.47
N LEU A 71 4.09 27.78 8.57
CA LEU A 71 3.99 27.16 7.25
C LEU A 71 4.28 25.64 7.25
N PHE A 72 5.19 25.14 8.08
CA PHE A 72 5.76 23.79 7.89
C PHE A 72 5.68 22.87 9.11
N ASN A 73 5.06 23.27 10.23
CA ASN A 73 5.08 22.51 11.48
C ASN A 73 4.08 21.33 11.56
N ASN A 74 3.80 20.69 10.42
CA ASN A 74 2.79 19.64 10.28
C ASN A 74 3.03 18.42 11.19
N ASP A 75 4.30 18.03 11.41
CA ASP A 75 4.64 16.87 12.24
C ASP A 75 4.20 17.05 13.72
N LEU A 76 4.29 18.26 14.29
CA LEU A 76 3.81 18.54 15.65
C LEU A 76 2.28 18.70 15.74
N GLU A 77 1.65 19.05 14.63
CA GLU A 77 0.20 19.16 14.55
C GLU A 77 -0.47 17.78 14.52
N ASP A 78 0.14 16.83 13.81
CA ASP A 78 -0.43 15.52 13.50
C ASP A 78 -0.31 14.49 14.64
N GLU A 79 0.66 14.61 15.57
CA GLU A 79 0.88 13.63 16.66
C GLU A 79 -0.36 13.37 17.55
N LYS A 80 -1.38 14.25 17.51
CA LYS A 80 -2.61 14.15 18.31
C LYS A 80 -3.90 14.21 17.48
N SER A 81 -3.82 14.18 16.14
CA SER A 81 -5.00 14.39 15.29
C SER A 81 -5.30 13.19 14.39
N ILE A 82 -6.59 12.92 14.17
CA ILE A 82 -7.07 12.04 13.09
C ILE A 82 -6.85 12.72 11.72
N ARG A 83 -6.67 14.05 11.71
CA ARG A 83 -6.41 14.86 10.52
C ARG A 83 -4.92 14.77 10.20
N CYS A 84 -4.60 14.06 9.14
CA CYS A 84 -3.23 13.87 8.70
C CYS A 84 -2.83 14.95 7.70
N SER A 85 -1.71 15.59 7.93
CA SER A 85 -1.11 16.49 6.95
C SER A 85 -0.47 15.67 5.82
N THR A 86 -0.36 16.26 4.62
CA THR A 86 0.26 15.59 3.48
C THR A 86 1.80 15.68 3.59
N PRO A 87 2.54 14.55 3.59
CA PRO A 87 4.01 14.58 3.63
C PRO A 87 4.62 15.34 2.46
N SER A 88 5.72 16.06 2.71
CA SER A 88 6.40 16.88 1.71
C SER A 88 6.83 16.10 0.46
N GLY A 89 7.31 14.87 0.61
CA GLY A 89 7.64 14.00 -0.52
C GLY A 89 6.43 13.68 -1.41
N ILE A 90 5.24 13.50 -0.82
CA ILE A 90 4.00 13.29 -1.58
C ILE A 90 3.60 14.58 -2.31
N ILE A 91 3.70 15.74 -1.66
CA ILE A 91 3.41 17.04 -2.29
C ILE A 91 4.35 17.29 -3.47
N LYS A 92 5.65 17.01 -3.30
CA LYS A 92 6.67 17.11 -4.37
C LYS A 92 6.35 16.21 -5.55
N LEU A 93 6.06 14.93 -5.29
CA LEU A 93 5.70 13.97 -6.33
C LEU A 93 4.42 14.40 -7.06
N ALA A 94 3.36 14.75 -6.33
CA ALA A 94 2.10 15.21 -6.90
C ALA A 94 2.28 16.47 -7.75
N SER A 95 3.07 17.45 -7.27
CA SER A 95 3.39 18.67 -8.01
C SER A 95 4.16 18.37 -9.30
N SER A 96 5.10 17.43 -9.25
CA SER A 96 5.89 16.99 -10.41
C SER A 96 5.03 16.29 -11.45
N ILE A 97 4.09 15.45 -11.03
CA ILE A 97 3.15 14.74 -11.92
C ILE A 97 2.16 15.72 -12.55
N LEU A 98 1.60 16.63 -11.75
CA LEU A 98 0.64 17.64 -12.23
C LEU A 98 1.29 18.60 -13.21
N ASN A 99 2.58 18.90 -13.04
CA ASN A 99 3.34 19.85 -13.86
C ASN A 99 2.58 21.17 -14.00
N ILE A 100 2.28 21.80 -12.85
CA ILE A 100 1.42 22.98 -12.75
C ILE A 100 2.10 24.17 -13.45
N GLN A 101 1.35 24.82 -14.34
CA GLN A 101 1.77 26.01 -15.08
C GLN A 101 1.13 27.28 -14.49
N LYS A 102 1.72 28.43 -14.81
CA LYS A 102 1.26 29.73 -14.30
C LYS A 102 -0.18 30.11 -14.66
N SER A 103 -0.65 29.62 -15.80
CA SER A 103 -2.03 29.84 -16.27
C SER A 103 -3.04 28.88 -15.66
N ASP A 104 -2.59 27.81 -15.01
CA ASP A 104 -3.47 26.74 -14.56
C ASP A 104 -4.37 27.23 -13.42
N ASN A 105 -5.62 26.74 -13.46
CA ASN A 105 -6.51 26.74 -12.32
C ASN A 105 -6.33 25.41 -11.59
N VAL A 106 -5.84 25.50 -10.36
CA VAL A 106 -5.59 24.35 -9.49
C VAL A 106 -6.72 24.27 -8.46
N LEU A 107 -7.36 23.11 -8.35
CA LEU A 107 -8.34 22.82 -7.30
C LEU A 107 -7.80 21.73 -6.38
N GLU A 108 -7.84 21.98 -5.08
CA GLU A 108 -7.64 20.95 -4.08
C GLU A 108 -8.95 20.70 -3.34
N ILE A 109 -9.41 19.45 -3.37
CA ILE A 109 -10.55 19.02 -2.56
C ILE A 109 -10.05 18.34 -1.29
N CYS A 110 -10.71 18.62 -0.17
CA CYS A 110 -10.23 18.26 1.17
C CYS A 110 -8.85 18.87 1.43
N SER A 111 -8.72 20.19 1.21
CA SER A 111 -7.43 20.90 1.26
C SER A 111 -6.77 20.93 2.64
N GLY A 112 -7.50 20.52 3.69
CA GLY A 112 -7.01 20.47 5.05
C GLY A 112 -6.46 21.81 5.49
N LYS A 113 -5.24 21.79 6.00
CA LYS A 113 -4.54 22.96 6.53
C LYS A 113 -3.73 23.70 5.47
N GLY A 114 -3.87 23.35 4.18
CA GLY A 114 -3.13 24.01 3.11
C GLY A 114 -1.71 23.52 2.89
N ASP A 115 -1.41 22.27 3.23
CA ASP A 115 -0.06 21.70 3.09
C ASP A 115 0.39 21.69 1.63
N PHE A 116 -0.52 21.31 0.72
CA PHE A 116 -0.20 21.19 -0.70
C PHE A 116 0.15 22.54 -1.32
N PHE A 117 -0.66 23.59 -1.16
CA PHE A 117 -0.30 24.90 -1.72
C PHE A 117 0.94 25.49 -1.05
N THR A 118 1.13 25.27 0.26
CA THR A 118 2.31 25.77 0.98
C THR A 118 3.58 25.11 0.43
N GLY A 119 3.55 23.79 0.23
CA GLY A 119 4.64 23.08 -0.42
C GLY A 119 4.81 23.46 -1.89
N ALA A 120 3.74 23.46 -2.68
CA ALA A 120 3.78 23.74 -4.11
C ALA A 120 4.34 25.14 -4.41
N PHE A 121 3.88 26.19 -3.72
CA PHE A 121 4.40 27.55 -3.90
C PHE A 121 5.83 27.74 -3.40
N SER A 122 6.37 26.83 -2.57
CA SER A 122 7.80 26.84 -2.23
C SER A 122 8.71 26.35 -3.38
N MET A 123 8.14 25.70 -4.39
CA MET A 123 8.86 25.04 -5.49
C MET A 123 8.49 25.56 -6.87
N LEU A 124 7.30 26.14 -7.03
CA LEU A 124 6.70 26.54 -8.29
C LEU A 124 6.41 28.04 -8.31
N GLU A 125 6.30 28.59 -9.51
CA GLU A 125 5.87 29.98 -9.73
C GLU A 125 4.38 30.19 -9.36
N ASP A 126 3.87 31.41 -9.60
CA ASP A 126 2.48 31.78 -9.35
C ASP A 126 1.50 30.95 -10.19
N PHE A 127 0.42 30.46 -9.59
CA PHE A 127 -0.75 29.86 -10.26
C PHE A 127 -2.03 30.21 -9.49
N ASN A 128 -3.21 29.96 -10.07
CA ASN A 128 -4.48 30.18 -9.37
C ASN A 128 -4.84 28.94 -8.57
N TYR A 129 -5.01 29.06 -7.26
CA TYR A 129 -5.34 27.94 -6.39
C TYR A 129 -6.69 28.15 -5.71
N THR A 130 -7.52 27.09 -5.69
CA THR A 130 -8.74 27.00 -4.89
C THR A 130 -8.67 25.77 -3.99
N GLY A 131 -8.87 25.93 -2.68
CA GLY A 131 -8.96 24.84 -1.71
C GLY A 131 -10.35 24.73 -1.08
N ILE A 132 -10.92 23.52 -1.05
CA ILE A 132 -12.21 23.24 -0.40
C ILE A 132 -11.98 22.39 0.83
N GLU A 133 -12.40 22.89 2.00
CA GLU A 133 -12.25 22.19 3.28
C GLU A 133 -13.55 22.25 4.09
N LEU A 134 -13.92 21.14 4.72
CA LEU A 134 -15.12 21.03 5.54
C LEU A 134 -14.85 21.45 7.00
N ASP A 135 -13.68 21.12 7.52
CA ASP A 135 -13.26 21.40 8.89
C ASP A 135 -12.88 22.88 9.07
N ASN A 136 -13.57 23.55 9.98
CA ASN A 136 -13.39 24.98 10.24
C ASN A 136 -11.97 25.30 10.73
N ASP A 137 -11.43 24.51 11.65
CA ASP A 137 -10.09 24.75 12.21
C ASP A 137 -9.00 24.58 11.14
N ALA A 138 -9.10 23.52 10.33
CA ALA A 138 -8.17 23.28 9.24
C ALA A 138 -8.24 24.40 8.19
N ASN A 139 -9.46 24.83 7.81
CA ASN A 139 -9.62 25.96 6.90
C ASN A 139 -9.05 27.26 7.50
N ALA A 140 -9.25 27.52 8.79
CA ALA A 140 -8.71 28.69 9.47
C ALA A 140 -7.17 28.70 9.47
N ILE A 141 -6.53 27.55 9.71
CA ILE A 141 -5.07 27.40 9.59
C ILE A 141 -4.63 27.68 8.14
N ALA A 142 -5.34 27.14 7.15
CA ALA A 142 -5.05 27.38 5.74
C ALA A 142 -5.17 28.87 5.37
N GLN A 143 -6.15 29.60 5.93
CA GLN A 143 -6.34 31.04 5.71
C GLN A 143 -5.16 31.86 6.26
N ILE A 144 -4.67 31.50 7.46
CA ILE A 144 -3.47 32.11 8.05
C ILE A 144 -2.23 31.83 7.18
N ARG A 145 -2.03 30.58 6.74
CA ARG A 145 -0.90 30.25 5.86
C ARG A 145 -1.00 30.98 4.52
N ALA A 146 -2.19 31.06 3.94
CA ALA A 146 -2.43 31.75 2.66
C ALA A 146 -2.13 33.25 2.73
N SER A 147 -2.45 33.94 3.84
CA SER A 147 -2.18 35.37 3.99
C SER A 147 -0.69 35.69 4.00
N LEU A 148 0.15 34.75 4.44
CA LEU A 148 1.60 34.90 4.53
C LEU A 148 2.35 34.61 3.22
N ILE A 149 1.75 33.85 2.29
CA ILE A 149 2.40 33.47 1.03
C ILE A 149 2.20 34.55 -0.05
N GLY A 150 1.15 35.38 0.05
CA GLY A 150 0.92 36.50 -0.88
C GLY A 150 0.61 36.06 -2.32
N LYS A 151 0.06 34.86 -2.50
CA LYS A 151 -0.28 34.27 -3.82
C LYS A 151 -1.79 34.25 -4.06
N LYS A 152 -2.18 33.89 -5.28
CA LYS A 152 -3.59 33.78 -5.71
C LYS A 152 -4.26 32.53 -5.13
N ILE A 153 -4.57 32.58 -3.84
CA ILE A 153 -5.18 31.49 -3.08
C ILE A 153 -6.62 31.88 -2.72
N SER A 154 -7.58 31.02 -3.09
CA SER A 154 -8.96 31.09 -2.66
C SER A 154 -9.28 29.87 -1.81
N LEU A 155 -9.86 30.09 -0.63
CA LEU A 155 -10.21 29.01 0.30
C LEU A 155 -11.70 29.07 0.61
N VAL A 156 -12.37 27.93 0.48
CA VAL A 156 -13.80 27.79 0.66
C VAL A 156 -14.07 26.79 1.79
N LEU A 157 -14.79 27.24 2.82
CA LEU A 157 -15.32 26.36 3.86
C LEU A 157 -16.59 25.68 3.33
N GLY A 158 -16.57 24.37 3.14
CA GLY A 158 -17.70 23.61 2.65
C GLY A 158 -17.45 22.12 2.39
N ASP A 159 -18.54 21.38 2.23
CA ASP A 159 -18.49 19.96 1.86
C ASP A 159 -18.11 19.79 0.39
N THR A 160 -16.96 19.15 0.14
CA THR A 160 -16.45 18.97 -1.22
C THR A 160 -17.33 18.09 -2.09
N LEU A 161 -18.08 17.14 -1.52
CA LEU A 161 -19.00 16.31 -2.30
C LEU A 161 -20.17 17.16 -2.83
N LYS A 162 -20.53 18.23 -2.11
CA LYS A 162 -21.59 19.18 -2.50
C LYS A 162 -21.09 20.35 -3.34
N TYR A 163 -19.81 20.69 -3.21
CA TYR A 163 -19.18 21.76 -3.97
C TYR A 163 -19.16 21.46 -5.47
N ARG A 164 -19.44 22.49 -6.28
CA ARG A 164 -19.26 22.50 -7.73
C ARG A 164 -18.71 23.86 -8.13
N GLY A 165 -17.50 23.87 -8.70
CA GLY A 165 -16.94 25.07 -9.31
C GLY A 165 -17.81 25.58 -10.47
N LYS A 166 -17.73 26.88 -10.78
CA LYS A 166 -18.43 27.47 -11.93
C LYS A 166 -17.94 26.90 -13.27
N THR A 167 -16.66 26.55 -13.31
CA THR A 167 -15.98 25.94 -14.45
C THR A 167 -15.15 24.78 -13.94
N GLN A 168 -14.92 23.80 -14.79
CA GLN A 168 -13.92 22.77 -14.55
C GLN A 168 -12.52 23.37 -14.57
N VAL A 169 -11.57 22.69 -13.94
CA VAL A 169 -10.21 23.19 -13.72
C VAL A 169 -9.16 22.31 -14.42
N ASP A 170 -7.95 22.84 -14.53
CA ASP A 170 -6.84 22.25 -15.27
C ASP A 170 -6.10 21.19 -14.47
N LYS A 171 -5.89 21.47 -13.17
CA LYS A 171 -5.11 20.61 -12.27
C LYS A 171 -5.87 20.36 -10.98
N LEU A 172 -5.85 19.11 -10.51
CA LEU A 172 -6.48 18.78 -9.24
C LEU A 172 -5.55 17.97 -8.34
N PHE A 173 -5.59 18.25 -7.05
CA PHE A 173 -4.96 17.44 -6.04
C PHE A 173 -5.98 17.03 -4.97
N SER A 174 -5.82 15.86 -4.38
CA SER A 174 -6.51 15.53 -3.14
C SER A 174 -5.78 14.48 -2.32
N ASN A 175 -5.63 14.77 -1.04
CA ASN A 175 -5.38 13.76 0.00
C ASN A 175 -6.61 13.69 0.90
N TYR A 176 -7.71 13.18 0.35
CA TYR A 176 -8.98 13.08 1.06
C TYR A 176 -8.90 12.10 2.24
N PRO A 177 -9.81 12.19 3.22
CA PRO A 177 -9.77 11.27 4.35
C PRO A 177 -10.19 9.86 3.91
N LEU A 178 -9.32 8.89 4.21
CA LEU A 178 -9.42 7.53 3.70
C LEU A 178 -10.50 6.72 4.42
N MET A 179 -11.16 5.83 3.69
CA MET A 179 -12.09 4.81 4.24
C MET A 179 -13.26 5.33 5.09
N ILE A 180 -13.65 6.60 4.95
CA ILE A 180 -14.79 7.19 5.67
C ILE A 180 -16.09 6.44 5.33
N ARG A 181 -16.99 6.30 6.31
CA ARG A 181 -18.36 5.82 6.13
C ARG A 181 -19.34 6.81 6.78
N THR A 182 -20.10 7.54 5.97
CA THR A 182 -21.17 8.45 6.42
C THR A 182 -22.44 8.23 5.59
N SER A 183 -23.58 8.70 6.10
CA SER A 183 -24.84 8.71 5.36
C SER A 183 -24.76 9.58 4.10
N ASP A 184 -24.05 10.69 4.17
CA ASP A 184 -23.95 11.70 3.10
C ASP A 184 -23.25 11.14 1.85
N ILE A 185 -22.28 10.23 2.04
CA ILE A 185 -21.66 9.49 0.94
C ILE A 185 -22.68 8.62 0.20
N ASN A 186 -23.69 8.07 0.89
CA ASN A 186 -24.69 7.22 0.23
C ASN A 186 -25.65 8.01 -0.64
N GLU A 187 -26.11 9.18 -0.18
CA GLU A 187 -26.93 10.09 -1.00
C GLU A 187 -26.15 10.54 -2.24
N TYR A 188 -24.87 10.86 -2.06
CA TYR A 188 -24.03 11.30 -3.16
C TYR A 188 -23.81 10.21 -4.23
N LYS A 189 -23.74 8.93 -3.85
CA LYS A 189 -23.60 7.80 -4.79
C LYS A 189 -24.73 7.72 -5.81
N GLU A 190 -25.97 7.98 -5.39
CA GLU A 190 -27.12 7.95 -6.29
C GLU A 190 -26.99 9.05 -7.35
N ARG A 191 -26.66 10.28 -6.90
CA ARG A 191 -26.40 11.40 -7.80
C ARG A 191 -25.25 11.12 -8.77
N LEU A 192 -24.18 10.46 -8.33
CA LEU A 192 -23.07 10.08 -9.22
C LEU A 192 -23.53 9.14 -10.34
N CYS A 193 -24.45 8.21 -10.07
CA CYS A 193 -24.94 7.30 -11.08
C CYS A 193 -25.67 8.05 -12.20
N ASP A 194 -26.52 9.01 -11.84
CA ASP A 194 -27.22 9.87 -12.79
C ASP A 194 -26.26 10.76 -13.58
N GLU A 195 -25.31 11.42 -12.90
CA GLU A 195 -24.36 12.36 -13.50
C GLU A 195 -23.39 11.65 -14.46
N PHE A 196 -22.97 10.41 -14.16
CA PHE A 196 -22.12 9.61 -15.05
C PHE A 196 -22.90 8.74 -16.03
N GLY A 197 -24.23 8.69 -15.95
CA GLY A 197 -25.07 7.85 -16.82
C GLY A 197 -24.83 6.36 -16.66
N VAL A 198 -24.52 5.89 -15.46
CA VAL A 198 -24.22 4.49 -15.15
C VAL A 198 -25.29 3.85 -14.27
N SER A 199 -25.34 2.52 -14.26
CA SER A 199 -26.29 1.80 -13.41
C SER A 199 -25.98 1.95 -11.92
N ASN A 200 -27.03 1.98 -11.09
CA ASN A 200 -26.93 2.22 -9.65
C ASN A 200 -25.94 1.30 -8.92
N ASP A 201 -25.76 0.07 -9.42
CA ASP A 201 -24.87 -0.92 -8.82
C ASP A 201 -23.38 -0.59 -8.96
N VAL A 202 -22.98 0.34 -9.85
CA VAL A 202 -21.59 0.77 -10.04
C VAL A 202 -21.07 1.45 -8.78
N PHE A 203 -21.76 2.49 -8.29
CA PHE A 203 -21.32 3.27 -7.12
C PHE A 203 -21.92 2.79 -5.81
N HIS A 204 -23.03 2.04 -5.81
CA HIS A 204 -23.74 1.65 -4.57
C HIS A 204 -22.80 1.00 -3.52
N ARG A 205 -21.96 0.05 -3.95
CA ARG A 205 -21.02 -0.64 -3.04
C ARG A 205 -19.67 0.04 -2.92
N ALA A 206 -19.35 1.02 -3.77
CA ALA A 206 -18.06 1.67 -3.79
C ALA A 206 -17.65 2.24 -2.42
N SER A 207 -16.35 2.14 -2.12
CA SER A 207 -15.67 2.81 -1.02
C SER A 207 -15.63 4.32 -1.24
N SER A 208 -15.47 5.08 -0.15
CA SER A 208 -15.37 6.53 -0.20
C SER A 208 -14.22 7.03 -1.08
N ASP A 209 -13.13 6.27 -1.18
CA ASP A 209 -12.01 6.56 -2.09
C ASP A 209 -12.49 6.80 -3.53
N TRP A 210 -13.28 5.88 -4.08
CA TRP A 210 -13.83 6.01 -5.43
C TRP A 210 -14.90 7.09 -5.56
N ILE A 211 -15.56 7.45 -4.45
CA ILE A 211 -16.53 8.54 -4.42
C ILE A 211 -15.84 9.91 -4.49
N PHE A 212 -14.76 10.10 -3.74
CA PHE A 212 -13.94 11.31 -3.87
C PHE A 212 -13.27 11.39 -5.24
N ASN A 213 -12.74 10.27 -5.75
CA ASN A 213 -12.19 10.21 -7.11
C ASN A 213 -13.25 10.62 -8.16
N ALA A 214 -14.50 10.20 -8.01
CA ALA A 214 -15.58 10.63 -8.90
C ALA A 214 -15.84 12.15 -8.82
N SER A 215 -15.81 12.74 -7.62
CA SER A 215 -15.91 14.19 -7.43
C SER A 215 -14.77 14.95 -8.13
N ILE A 216 -13.54 14.41 -8.09
CA ILE A 216 -12.39 14.95 -8.83
C ILE A 216 -12.67 14.96 -10.34
N ILE A 217 -13.12 13.83 -10.90
CA ILE A 217 -13.40 13.71 -12.33
C ILE A 217 -14.49 14.70 -12.78
N GLN A 218 -15.48 14.99 -11.94
CA GLN A 218 -16.55 15.96 -12.27
C GLN A 218 -16.04 17.39 -12.42
N GLN A 219 -15.00 17.74 -11.68
CA GLN A 219 -14.42 19.09 -11.67
C GLN A 219 -13.20 19.23 -12.60
N MET A 220 -12.74 18.13 -13.20
CA MET A 220 -11.62 18.10 -14.13
C MET A 220 -12.09 18.35 -15.57
N ASN A 221 -11.44 19.29 -16.25
CA ASN A 221 -11.74 19.59 -17.64
C ASN A 221 -11.23 18.49 -18.60
N GLU A 222 -11.49 18.64 -19.91
CA GLU A 222 -11.16 17.61 -20.91
C GLU A 222 -9.65 17.32 -21.02
N ASN A 223 -8.80 18.36 -20.87
CA ASN A 223 -7.33 18.24 -20.92
C ASN A 223 -6.70 18.24 -19.52
N GLY A 224 -7.53 18.04 -18.50
CA GLY A 224 -7.15 18.20 -17.11
C GLY A 224 -6.34 17.03 -16.61
N LYS A 225 -5.59 17.25 -15.53
CA LYS A 225 -4.86 16.21 -14.83
C LYS A 225 -5.13 16.29 -13.34
N ALA A 226 -5.38 15.14 -12.72
CA ALA A 226 -5.57 15.07 -11.28
C ALA A 226 -4.65 14.04 -10.64
N VAL A 227 -4.27 14.30 -9.39
CA VAL A 227 -3.54 13.37 -8.54
C VAL A 227 -4.31 13.21 -7.24
N ALA A 228 -4.62 11.98 -6.87
CA ALA A 228 -5.26 11.68 -5.59
C ALA A 228 -4.49 10.63 -4.78
N ILE A 229 -4.55 10.74 -3.47
CA ILE A 229 -4.06 9.71 -2.55
C ILE A 229 -5.25 8.88 -2.08
N MET A 230 -5.16 7.57 -2.27
CA MET A 230 -6.21 6.63 -1.93
C MET A 230 -5.67 5.43 -1.15
N SER A 231 -6.56 4.70 -0.49
CA SER A 231 -6.20 3.45 0.17
C SER A 231 -5.75 2.40 -0.85
N ASP A 232 -4.64 1.70 -0.56
CA ASP A 232 -4.14 0.63 -1.44
C ASP A 232 -5.21 -0.45 -1.69
N GLY A 233 -6.02 -0.75 -0.67
CA GLY A 233 -7.11 -1.72 -0.74
C GLY A 233 -8.12 -1.47 -1.86
N ALA A 234 -8.38 -0.20 -2.19
CA ALA A 234 -9.37 0.18 -3.20
C ALA A 234 -8.97 -0.21 -4.63
N THR A 235 -7.68 -0.54 -4.86
CA THR A 235 -7.12 -0.92 -6.17
C THR A 235 -7.40 -2.37 -6.58
N TRP A 236 -7.77 -3.26 -5.65
CA TRP A 236 -7.91 -4.70 -5.94
C TRP A 236 -9.08 -5.39 -5.23
N ASN A 237 -9.75 -4.76 -4.26
CA ASN A 237 -10.81 -5.44 -3.51
C ASN A 237 -12.07 -5.71 -4.37
N SER A 238 -12.88 -6.71 -4.00
CA SER A 238 -14.11 -7.04 -4.75
C SER A 238 -15.26 -6.04 -4.56
N ARG A 239 -15.22 -5.24 -3.49
CA ARG A 239 -16.24 -4.23 -3.19
C ARG A 239 -16.27 -3.12 -4.24
N ASP A 240 -15.08 -2.73 -4.69
CA ASP A 240 -14.83 -1.61 -5.61
C ASP A 240 -14.67 -2.06 -7.06
N GLU A 241 -14.81 -3.35 -7.35
CA GLU A 241 -14.58 -3.92 -8.69
C GLU A 241 -15.41 -3.22 -9.78
N LYS A 242 -16.70 -2.95 -9.52
CA LYS A 242 -17.59 -2.32 -10.50
C LYS A 242 -17.22 -0.87 -10.81
N VAL A 243 -16.91 -0.08 -9.77
CA VAL A 243 -16.48 1.31 -9.95
C VAL A 243 -15.08 1.38 -10.57
N ARG A 244 -14.16 0.49 -10.18
CA ARG A 244 -12.85 0.35 -10.85
C ARG A 244 -13.01 0.06 -12.33
N LYS A 245 -13.83 -0.94 -12.66
CA LYS A 245 -14.15 -1.29 -14.04
C LYS A 245 -14.63 -0.07 -14.82
N PHE A 246 -15.58 0.69 -14.27
CA PHE A 246 -16.08 1.92 -14.90
C PHE A 246 -14.95 2.94 -15.18
N PHE A 247 -14.09 3.23 -14.19
CA PHE A 247 -13.01 4.20 -14.39
C PHE A 247 -11.96 3.74 -15.40
N ILE A 248 -11.64 2.45 -15.40
CA ILE A 248 -10.69 1.83 -16.34
C ILE A 248 -11.26 1.86 -17.75
N GLU A 249 -12.46 1.32 -17.97
CA GLU A 249 -13.10 1.25 -19.30
C GLU A 249 -13.46 2.62 -19.87
N SER A 250 -13.62 3.63 -19.01
CA SER A 250 -13.86 5.02 -19.44
C SER A 250 -12.58 5.81 -19.74
N GLY A 251 -11.40 5.18 -19.66
CA GLY A 251 -10.12 5.83 -19.94
C GLY A 251 -9.78 6.98 -18.99
N LEU A 252 -10.30 6.95 -17.75
CA LEU A 252 -10.17 8.04 -16.78
C LEU A 252 -8.88 7.96 -15.95
N ILE A 253 -8.16 6.83 -16.00
CA ILE A 253 -6.95 6.59 -15.22
C ILE A 253 -5.74 6.63 -16.16
N GLU A 254 -4.76 7.46 -15.83
CA GLU A 254 -3.48 7.54 -16.55
C GLU A 254 -2.45 6.61 -15.93
N ALA A 255 -2.30 6.69 -14.60
CA ALA A 255 -1.30 5.93 -13.86
C ALA A 255 -1.74 5.58 -12.44
N VAL A 256 -1.20 4.50 -11.92
CA VAL A 256 -1.40 4.04 -10.53
C VAL A 256 -0.04 3.71 -9.93
N ILE A 257 0.30 4.37 -8.82
CA ILE A 257 1.60 4.29 -8.16
C ILE A 257 1.40 3.74 -6.75
N SER A 258 1.83 2.49 -6.52
CA SER A 258 1.84 1.89 -5.18
C SER A 258 2.95 2.52 -4.36
N LEU A 259 2.61 3.31 -3.33
CA LEU A 259 3.58 4.05 -2.52
C LEU A 259 4.03 3.24 -1.30
N PRO A 260 5.20 3.59 -0.72
CA PRO A 260 5.68 2.98 0.50
C PRO A 260 4.71 3.04 1.68
N ALA A 261 4.77 2.03 2.54
CA ALA A 261 4.14 2.06 3.85
C ALA A 261 4.79 3.14 4.74
N ARG A 262 4.06 3.57 5.78
CA ARG A 262 4.57 4.48 6.85
C ARG A 262 5.07 5.85 6.36
N LEU A 263 4.55 6.37 5.24
CA LEU A 263 4.84 7.74 4.80
C LEU A 263 4.13 8.80 5.65
N PHE A 264 2.96 8.46 6.17
CA PHE A 264 2.13 9.34 7.01
C PHE A 264 2.40 9.09 8.49
N ASN A 265 2.26 10.14 9.31
CA ASN A 265 2.48 10.05 10.76
C ASN A 265 1.37 9.30 11.49
N THR A 266 0.13 9.39 10.99
CA THR A 266 -1.07 8.90 11.70
C THR A 266 -1.44 7.46 11.33
N PHE A 267 -1.03 6.96 10.16
CA PHE A 267 -1.29 5.59 9.73
C PHE A 267 -0.06 4.92 9.11
N LEU A 268 0.10 3.63 9.39
CA LEU A 268 1.26 2.84 8.99
C LEU A 268 1.07 2.06 7.69
N VAL A 269 -0.18 1.96 7.21
CA VAL A 269 -0.53 1.20 6.01
C VAL A 269 -0.01 1.90 4.74
N PRO A 270 0.32 1.16 3.67
CA PRO A 270 0.64 1.75 2.38
C PRO A 270 -0.58 2.42 1.76
N VAL A 271 -0.32 3.42 0.93
CA VAL A 271 -1.33 4.12 0.12
C VAL A 271 -0.97 4.00 -1.36
N THR A 272 -1.92 4.35 -2.21
CA THR A 272 -1.70 4.46 -3.64
C THR A 272 -1.89 5.91 -4.06
N MET A 273 -1.00 6.41 -4.91
CA MET A 273 -1.22 7.64 -5.66
C MET A 273 -1.81 7.27 -7.01
N ILE A 274 -3.00 7.79 -7.31
CA ILE A 274 -3.68 7.57 -8.59
C ILE A 274 -3.67 8.87 -9.38
N VAL A 275 -3.33 8.75 -10.66
CA VAL A 275 -3.25 9.86 -11.62
C VAL A 275 -4.40 9.71 -12.59
N PHE A 276 -5.22 10.74 -12.71
CA PHE A 276 -6.33 10.80 -13.65
C PHE A 276 -6.04 11.79 -14.76
N SER A 277 -6.45 11.39 -15.96
CA SER A 277 -6.64 12.24 -17.14
C SER A 277 -7.72 11.56 -17.99
N ARG A 278 -8.05 12.08 -19.17
CA ARG A 278 -9.13 11.52 -20.00
C ARG A 278 -8.58 10.87 -21.26
N ASN A 279 -9.39 9.98 -21.84
CA ASN A 279 -9.13 9.33 -23.11
C ASN A 279 -7.83 8.51 -23.14
N ASN A 280 -7.47 7.92 -22.00
CA ASN A 280 -6.37 6.96 -21.93
C ASN A 280 -6.80 5.64 -22.58
N ASP A 281 -5.91 5.00 -23.35
CA ASP A 281 -6.08 3.65 -23.92
C ASP A 281 -5.32 2.58 -23.12
N LYS A 282 -4.37 3.02 -22.30
CA LYS A 282 -3.55 2.21 -21.42
C LYS A 282 -3.38 2.88 -20.07
N ILE A 283 -3.10 2.08 -19.05
CA ILE A 283 -2.81 2.52 -17.69
C ILE A 283 -1.38 2.13 -17.33
N ARG A 284 -0.63 3.09 -16.80
CA ARG A 284 0.72 2.89 -16.26
C ARG A 284 0.65 2.41 -14.82
N LEU A 285 1.17 1.23 -14.52
CA LEU A 285 1.20 0.66 -13.17
C LEU A 285 2.63 0.64 -12.63
N ILE A 286 2.86 1.28 -11.48
CA ILE A 286 4.18 1.43 -10.87
C ILE A 286 4.20 0.87 -9.45
N ASP A 287 5.15 -0.01 -9.15
CA ASP A 287 5.43 -0.48 -7.80
C ASP A 287 6.59 0.30 -7.17
N ALA A 288 6.27 1.39 -6.48
CA ALA A 288 7.22 2.21 -5.74
C ALA A 288 7.24 1.85 -4.24
N SER A 289 6.73 0.68 -3.84
CA SER A 289 6.56 0.33 -2.41
C SER A 289 7.88 0.27 -1.62
N GLU A 290 9.01 0.07 -2.32
CA GLU A 290 10.36 0.01 -1.76
C GLU A 290 11.12 1.36 -1.88
N PHE A 291 10.49 2.40 -2.42
CA PHE A 291 11.15 3.65 -2.79
C PHE A 291 11.07 4.63 -1.63
N TYR A 292 11.90 4.41 -0.60
CA TYR A 292 11.94 5.27 0.56
C TYR A 292 13.27 5.20 1.31
N GLU A 293 13.57 6.27 2.03
CA GLU A 293 14.55 6.23 3.10
C GLU A 293 13.85 5.90 4.43
N LYS A 294 14.33 4.87 5.12
CA LYS A 294 13.80 4.47 6.43
C LYS A 294 14.26 5.45 7.51
N LYS A 295 13.33 6.17 8.15
CA LYS A 295 13.60 6.91 9.40
C LYS A 295 12.94 6.21 10.59
N ARG A 296 13.21 6.71 11.81
CA ARG A 296 12.79 6.06 13.07
C ARG A 296 11.27 5.87 13.17
N ARG A 297 10.48 6.89 12.83
CA ARG A 297 9.02 6.91 13.03
C ARG A 297 8.22 6.80 11.73
N LYS A 298 8.77 7.32 10.62
CA LYS A 298 8.17 7.32 9.29
C LYS A 298 9.21 6.93 8.22
N ASN A 299 8.72 6.52 7.08
CA ASN A 299 9.49 6.45 5.85
C ASN A 299 9.43 7.81 5.14
N VAL A 300 10.48 8.16 4.42
CA VAL A 300 10.57 9.42 3.69
C VAL A 300 10.74 9.12 2.22
N LEU A 301 9.90 9.74 1.39
CA LEU A 301 10.08 9.75 -0.05
C LEU A 301 11.08 10.87 -0.40
N THR A 302 12.31 10.51 -0.72
CA THR A 302 13.39 11.47 -1.02
C THR A 302 13.30 11.98 -2.46
N ASP A 303 14.08 13.02 -2.79
CA ASP A 303 14.09 13.58 -4.14
C ASP A 303 14.60 12.57 -5.18
N GLU A 304 15.52 11.67 -4.80
CA GLU A 304 15.98 10.56 -5.64
C GLU A 304 14.85 9.56 -5.92
N CYS A 305 14.09 9.17 -4.89
CA CYS A 305 12.92 8.30 -5.06
C CYS A 305 11.90 8.93 -6.00
N ILE A 306 11.67 10.24 -5.88
CA ILE A 306 10.74 10.98 -6.75
C ILE A 306 11.24 10.98 -8.19
N ALA A 307 12.52 11.25 -8.41
CA ALA A 307 13.11 11.22 -9.76
C ALA A 307 12.96 9.85 -10.43
N GLU A 308 13.15 8.77 -9.67
CA GLU A 308 12.97 7.40 -10.17
C GLU A 308 11.51 7.11 -10.53
N ILE A 309 10.54 7.50 -9.68
CA ILE A 309 9.10 7.37 -9.98
C ILE A 309 8.72 8.18 -11.23
N MET A 310 9.25 9.39 -11.37
CA MET A 310 8.99 10.24 -12.54
C MET A 310 9.55 9.65 -13.83
N GLU A 311 10.61 8.86 -13.77
CA GLU A 311 11.14 8.13 -14.93
C GLU A 311 10.25 6.93 -15.28
N LEU A 312 9.84 6.15 -14.28
CA LEU A 312 8.93 5.01 -14.44
C LEU A 312 7.54 5.41 -14.95
N LEU A 313 7.14 6.68 -14.81
CA LEU A 313 5.94 7.25 -15.41
C LEU A 313 6.07 7.47 -16.92
N LYS A 314 7.28 7.69 -17.44
CA LYS A 314 7.52 7.90 -18.88
C LYS A 314 7.62 6.56 -19.61
N GLU A 315 8.40 5.63 -19.08
CA GLU A 315 8.78 4.38 -19.77
C GLU A 315 8.68 3.16 -18.84
N ASP A 316 8.27 2.02 -19.42
CA ASP A 316 8.12 0.77 -18.67
C ASP A 316 9.51 0.28 -18.20
N GLY A 317 9.55 -0.46 -17.10
CA GLY A 317 10.80 -0.90 -16.49
C GLY A 317 10.59 -2.01 -15.46
N GLU A 318 11.63 -2.32 -14.67
CA GLU A 318 11.56 -3.42 -13.68
C GLU A 318 10.43 -3.25 -12.66
N LYS A 319 10.08 -2.00 -12.35
CA LYS A 319 9.04 -1.62 -11.38
C LYS A 319 7.83 -0.94 -12.02
N SER A 320 7.71 -1.00 -13.36
CA SER A 320 6.70 -0.25 -14.11
C SER A 320 6.23 -1.00 -15.35
N ILE A 321 4.91 -1.09 -15.55
CA ILE A 321 4.32 -1.76 -16.71
C ILE A 321 3.07 -1.03 -17.20
N SER A 322 2.93 -0.92 -18.52
CA SER A 322 1.73 -0.41 -19.18
C SER A 322 0.82 -1.55 -19.56
N LYS A 323 -0.48 -1.41 -19.25
CA LYS A 323 -1.51 -2.38 -19.67
C LYS A 323 -2.61 -1.65 -20.43
N SER A 324 -3.00 -2.18 -21.58
CA SER A 324 -4.16 -1.70 -22.32
C SER A 324 -5.43 -1.93 -21.48
N ILE A 325 -6.41 -1.06 -21.63
CA ILE A 325 -7.66 -1.12 -20.85
C ILE A 325 -8.36 -2.48 -20.96
N GLU A 326 -8.30 -3.12 -22.13
CA GLU A 326 -8.92 -4.41 -22.41
C GLU A 326 -8.29 -5.56 -21.61
N ASP A 327 -7.01 -5.45 -21.26
CA ASP A 327 -6.27 -6.51 -20.55
C ASP A 327 -6.73 -6.66 -19.08
N PHE A 328 -7.40 -5.65 -18.52
CA PHE A 328 -7.82 -5.64 -17.12
C PHE A 328 -9.00 -6.58 -16.84
N ALA A 329 -9.77 -6.96 -17.87
CA ALA A 329 -10.89 -7.89 -17.73
C ALA A 329 -10.45 -9.26 -17.19
N ASP A 330 -9.30 -9.78 -17.64
CA ASP A 330 -8.75 -11.07 -17.22
C ASP A 330 -8.16 -11.04 -15.79
N SER A 331 -7.98 -9.84 -15.23
CA SER A 331 -7.36 -9.60 -13.92
C SER A 331 -8.33 -9.02 -12.90
N GLU A 332 -9.65 -9.20 -13.09
CA GLU A 332 -10.70 -8.72 -12.19
C GLU A 332 -10.58 -7.19 -11.92
N TYR A 333 -10.13 -6.45 -12.94
CA TYR A 333 -9.89 -5.00 -12.89
C TYR A 333 -8.98 -4.56 -11.73
N THR A 334 -7.96 -5.39 -11.42
CA THR A 334 -6.95 -5.08 -10.39
C THR A 334 -5.96 -4.01 -10.90
N LEU A 335 -5.70 -2.99 -10.09
CA LEU A 335 -4.77 -1.90 -10.43
C LEU A 335 -3.44 -1.96 -9.65
N ASN A 336 -3.19 -3.01 -8.87
CA ASN A 336 -1.93 -3.17 -8.16
C ASN A 336 -0.83 -3.67 -9.12
N ALA A 337 0.28 -2.93 -9.22
CA ALA A 337 1.37 -3.21 -10.16
C ALA A 337 2.03 -4.60 -9.98
N SER A 338 2.15 -5.08 -8.73
CA SER A 338 2.76 -6.40 -8.46
C SER A 338 2.04 -7.55 -9.16
N ARG A 339 0.74 -7.38 -9.45
CA ARG A 339 -0.07 -8.35 -10.19
C ARG A 339 0.46 -8.62 -11.60
N TYR A 340 1.12 -7.63 -12.19
CA TYR A 340 1.54 -7.62 -13.59
C TYR A 340 3.07 -7.68 -13.75
N LEU A 341 3.83 -7.07 -12.83
CA LEU A 341 5.30 -7.10 -12.86
C LEU A 341 5.88 -8.49 -12.60
N ASP A 342 5.18 -9.30 -11.79
CA ASP A 342 5.54 -10.70 -11.53
C ASP A 342 4.96 -11.68 -12.57
N ALA A 343 4.32 -11.19 -13.63
CA ALA A 343 3.82 -12.05 -14.70
C ALA A 343 5.01 -12.64 -15.48
N VAL A 344 5.24 -13.93 -15.28
CA VAL A 344 6.26 -14.68 -16.02
C VAL A 344 5.56 -15.48 -17.11
N GLU A 345 5.87 -15.16 -18.37
CA GLU A 345 5.49 -16.01 -19.49
C GLU A 345 6.45 -17.21 -19.58
N ILE A 346 5.88 -18.41 -19.64
CA ILE A 346 6.61 -19.65 -19.87
C ILE A 346 6.31 -20.09 -21.30
N GLU A 347 7.30 -19.98 -22.19
CA GLU A 347 7.20 -20.50 -23.55
C GLU A 347 6.83 -21.99 -23.53
N ASN A 348 5.84 -22.36 -24.34
CA ASN A 348 5.31 -23.74 -24.41
C ASN A 348 4.87 -24.32 -23.05
N GLY A 349 4.46 -23.47 -22.11
CA GLY A 349 4.06 -23.91 -20.78
C GLY A 349 2.88 -24.87 -20.77
N VAL A 350 2.96 -25.87 -19.89
CA VAL A 350 1.88 -26.83 -19.61
C VAL A 350 1.22 -26.45 -18.29
N GLU A 351 -0.10 -26.58 -18.20
CA GLU A 351 -0.80 -26.31 -16.93
C GLU A 351 -0.36 -27.32 -15.87
N LEU A 352 0.00 -26.84 -14.67
CA LEU A 352 0.42 -27.68 -13.54
C LEU A 352 -0.59 -28.80 -13.28
N GLY A 353 -1.89 -28.49 -13.36
CA GLY A 353 -2.98 -29.44 -13.16
C GLY A 353 -2.97 -30.66 -14.11
N VAL A 354 -2.27 -30.60 -15.23
CA VAL A 354 -2.18 -31.70 -16.22
C VAL A 354 -1.08 -32.70 -15.88
N VAL A 355 -0.03 -32.26 -15.19
CA VAL A 355 1.17 -33.06 -14.83
C VAL A 355 1.17 -33.56 -13.39
N VAL A 356 0.11 -33.27 -12.63
CA VAL A 356 -0.08 -33.73 -11.24
C VAL A 356 -1.29 -34.66 -11.17
N LYS A 357 -1.26 -35.61 -10.24
CA LYS A 357 -2.40 -36.51 -9.98
C LYS A 357 -3.48 -35.80 -9.18
N GLU A 358 -3.07 -35.12 -8.11
CA GLU A 358 -3.98 -34.43 -7.20
C GLU A 358 -3.29 -33.25 -6.50
N ILE A 359 -4.08 -32.24 -6.14
CA ILE A 359 -3.65 -31.17 -5.22
C ILE A 359 -4.63 -31.14 -4.05
N THR A 360 -4.17 -31.59 -2.88
CA THR A 360 -4.96 -31.72 -1.66
C THR A 360 -4.59 -30.63 -0.66
N ARG A 361 -5.56 -30.13 0.10
CA ARG A 361 -5.29 -29.18 1.19
C ARG A 361 -4.82 -29.94 2.43
N GLY A 362 -3.92 -29.36 3.21
CA GLY A 362 -3.56 -29.88 4.53
C GLY A 362 -4.79 -29.99 5.44
N ALA A 363 -4.72 -30.92 6.39
CA ALA A 363 -5.79 -31.18 7.34
C ALA A 363 -6.10 -29.93 8.17
N GLN A 364 -7.37 -29.53 8.21
CA GLN A 364 -7.85 -28.39 9.00
C GLN A 364 -8.20 -28.87 10.41
N ILE A 365 -7.19 -29.03 11.24
CA ILE A 365 -7.31 -29.53 12.63
C ILE A 365 -7.13 -28.35 13.58
N LYS A 366 -7.93 -28.30 14.66
CA LYS A 366 -7.76 -27.27 15.70
C LYS A 366 -6.50 -27.57 16.51
N ALA A 367 -5.84 -26.53 17.02
CA ALA A 367 -4.63 -26.69 17.83
C ALA A 367 -4.83 -27.67 18.99
N SER A 368 -5.95 -27.55 19.72
CA SER A 368 -6.28 -28.45 20.84
C SER A 368 -6.44 -29.92 20.43
N GLU A 369 -7.06 -30.17 19.27
CA GLU A 369 -7.26 -31.53 18.76
C GLU A 369 -5.94 -32.15 18.30
N LEU A 370 -5.07 -31.35 17.68
CA LEU A 370 -3.72 -31.78 17.32
C LEU A 370 -2.89 -32.08 18.58
N ASP A 371 -3.01 -31.26 19.64
CA ASP A 371 -2.32 -31.48 20.91
C ASP A 371 -2.73 -32.80 21.57
N ASP A 372 -4.03 -33.15 21.53
CA ASP A 372 -4.53 -34.43 22.07
C ASP A 372 -3.95 -35.65 21.33
N MET A 373 -3.67 -35.50 20.03
CA MET A 373 -3.09 -36.54 19.18
C MET A 373 -1.58 -36.73 19.36
N LYS A 374 -0.88 -35.77 19.99
CA LYS A 374 0.59 -35.83 20.15
C LYS A 374 1.02 -37.02 21.00
N ALA A 375 2.13 -37.64 20.60
CA ALA A 375 2.84 -38.64 21.38
C ALA A 375 4.08 -38.00 22.04
N SER A 376 4.38 -38.43 23.26
CA SER A 376 5.60 -38.04 23.99
C SER A 376 6.82 -38.89 23.61
N GLU A 377 6.60 -39.98 22.89
CA GLU A 377 7.62 -40.93 22.45
C GLU A 377 7.64 -40.99 20.92
N SER A 378 8.76 -41.47 20.37
CA SER A 378 8.92 -41.63 18.92
C SER A 378 7.93 -42.67 18.38
N THR A 379 7.17 -42.26 17.35
CA THR A 379 6.23 -43.11 16.64
C THR A 379 6.44 -43.00 15.13
N SER A 380 5.90 -43.95 14.37
CA SER A 380 5.88 -43.89 12.91
C SER A 380 4.88 -42.86 12.34
N SER A 381 4.07 -42.23 13.20
CA SER A 381 3.09 -41.22 12.79
C SER A 381 3.59 -39.85 13.20
N ARG A 382 3.82 -38.97 12.24
CA ARG A 382 4.34 -37.61 12.47
C ARG A 382 3.42 -36.58 11.83
N TYR A 383 3.61 -35.31 12.16
CA TYR A 383 2.88 -34.22 11.50
C TYR A 383 3.82 -33.10 11.09
N VAL A 384 3.40 -32.32 10.09
CA VAL A 384 4.13 -31.14 9.63
C VAL A 384 3.20 -29.93 9.53
N THR A 385 3.80 -28.77 9.77
CA THR A 385 3.18 -27.46 9.63
C THR A 385 3.96 -26.61 8.64
N LEU A 386 3.53 -25.37 8.42
CA LEU A 386 4.27 -24.41 7.58
C LEU A 386 5.68 -24.08 8.12
N ALA A 387 5.95 -24.29 9.41
CA ALA A 387 7.26 -24.02 10.02
C ALA A 387 8.33 -25.02 9.55
N ASN A 388 7.90 -26.22 9.17
CA ASN A 388 8.75 -27.35 8.79
C ASN A 388 9.26 -27.27 7.34
N ILE A 389 8.86 -26.26 6.58
CA ILE A 389 9.25 -26.07 5.17
C ILE A 389 10.28 -24.94 5.12
N ASN A 390 11.55 -25.26 4.83
CA ASN A 390 12.62 -24.27 4.68
C ASN A 390 13.62 -24.71 3.61
N ASP A 391 14.03 -23.78 2.75
CA ASP A 391 15.07 -23.98 1.73
C ASP A 391 14.85 -25.19 0.79
N GLY A 392 13.59 -25.48 0.42
CA GLY A 392 13.26 -26.63 -0.42
C GLY A 392 13.18 -27.96 0.33
N ILE A 393 13.44 -27.96 1.64
CA ILE A 393 13.53 -29.15 2.49
C ILE A 393 12.34 -29.17 3.46
N LEU A 394 11.78 -30.37 3.62
CA LEU A 394 10.80 -30.66 4.65
C LEU A 394 11.52 -31.32 5.84
N SER A 395 11.67 -30.57 6.93
CA SER A 395 12.33 -31.03 8.16
C SER A 395 11.29 -31.21 9.24
N VAL A 396 11.13 -32.44 9.72
CA VAL A 396 10.20 -32.77 10.80
C VAL A 396 10.95 -32.77 12.12
N ASP A 397 10.46 -32.00 13.08
CA ASP A 397 11.16 -31.81 14.35
C ASP A 397 11.04 -33.06 15.24
N ASP A 398 12.01 -33.23 16.15
CA ASP A 398 12.12 -34.40 17.03
C ASP A 398 10.99 -34.52 18.06
N ASP A 399 10.10 -33.53 18.18
CA ASP A 399 8.94 -33.53 19.07
C ASP A 399 7.59 -33.64 18.34
N GLN A 400 7.60 -33.81 17.01
CA GLN A 400 6.39 -33.84 16.17
C GLN A 400 5.83 -35.25 15.92
N TYR A 401 5.66 -36.04 16.99
CA TYR A 401 5.07 -37.37 16.94
C TYR A 401 3.57 -37.36 17.25
N LEU A 402 2.83 -38.29 16.64
CA LEU A 402 1.42 -38.55 16.87
C LEU A 402 1.24 -39.99 17.40
N LYS A 403 0.27 -40.20 18.28
CA LYS A 403 -0.08 -41.53 18.79
C LYS A 403 -0.54 -42.44 17.64
N GLU A 404 -1.47 -41.93 16.83
CA GLU A 404 -1.97 -42.54 15.62
C GLU A 404 -2.56 -41.47 14.70
N ILE A 405 -2.63 -41.75 13.40
CA ILE A 405 -3.36 -40.91 12.44
C ILE A 405 -4.71 -41.59 12.15
N PRO A 406 -5.84 -40.95 12.55
CA PRO A 406 -7.17 -41.42 12.22
C PRO A 406 -7.36 -41.66 10.71
N SER A 407 -8.09 -42.71 10.36
CA SER A 407 -8.31 -43.12 8.95
C SER A 407 -8.99 -42.03 8.10
N ASN A 408 -9.81 -41.17 8.69
CA ASN A 408 -10.42 -40.03 8.00
C ASN A 408 -9.38 -38.94 7.60
N LEU A 409 -8.19 -38.97 8.20
CA LEU A 409 -7.09 -38.06 7.92
C LEU A 409 -6.02 -38.64 6.98
N ASP A 410 -6.11 -39.93 6.61
CA ASP A 410 -5.12 -40.60 5.74
C ASP A 410 -4.93 -39.89 4.39
N LYS A 411 -5.98 -39.27 3.86
CA LYS A 411 -5.91 -38.49 2.60
C LYS A 411 -5.06 -37.21 2.68
N PHE A 412 -4.71 -36.79 3.90
CA PHE A 412 -3.85 -35.63 4.16
C PHE A 412 -2.42 -36.05 4.51
N CYS A 413 -2.12 -37.35 4.47
CA CYS A 413 -0.78 -37.86 4.62
C CYS A 413 0.03 -37.58 3.36
N VAL A 414 1.23 -37.07 3.57
CA VAL A 414 2.19 -36.75 2.53
C VAL A 414 2.76 -38.06 1.98
N LYS A 415 2.70 -38.23 0.67
CA LYS A 415 3.35 -39.36 -0.02
C LYS A 415 4.80 -39.02 -0.37
N ASN A 416 5.63 -40.05 -0.47
CA ASN A 416 7.00 -39.88 -0.95
C ASN A 416 7.01 -39.22 -2.34
N ASN A 417 7.94 -38.29 -2.56
CA ASN A 417 8.07 -37.47 -3.77
C ASN A 417 6.90 -36.51 -4.09
N SER A 418 5.96 -36.32 -3.16
CA SER A 418 5.02 -35.20 -3.26
C SER A 418 5.70 -33.86 -2.99
N ILE A 419 5.19 -32.78 -3.56
CA ILE A 419 5.63 -31.42 -3.23
C ILE A 419 4.65 -30.82 -2.21
N ILE A 420 5.19 -30.29 -1.11
CA ILE A 420 4.42 -29.50 -0.15
C ILE A 420 4.63 -28.01 -0.44
N LEU A 421 3.54 -27.25 -0.41
CA LEU A 421 3.53 -25.82 -0.70
C LEU A 421 2.74 -25.05 0.37
N THR A 422 3.23 -23.90 0.83
CA THR A 422 2.47 -23.05 1.76
C THR A 422 1.33 -22.33 1.05
N LYS A 423 0.13 -22.35 1.64
CA LYS A 423 -1.01 -21.58 1.14
C LYS A 423 -0.81 -20.08 1.38
N ILE A 424 -0.03 -19.68 2.38
CA ILE A 424 0.30 -18.28 2.66
C ILE A 424 1.51 -17.88 1.80
N GLY A 425 1.41 -16.72 1.15
CA GLY A 425 2.41 -16.17 0.24
C GLY A 425 3.25 -15.02 0.80
N ASN A 426 3.01 -14.58 2.04
CA ASN A 426 3.78 -13.51 2.70
C ASN A 426 4.70 -14.11 3.80
N PRO A 427 6.03 -13.88 3.81
CA PRO A 427 6.82 -13.09 2.85
C PRO A 427 7.08 -13.80 1.51
N LYS A 428 6.94 -15.13 1.45
CA LYS A 428 6.98 -15.89 0.21
C LYS A 428 6.23 -17.21 0.32
N VAL A 429 5.81 -17.76 -0.82
CA VAL A 429 5.34 -19.15 -0.91
C VAL A 429 6.54 -20.07 -0.72
N LYS A 430 6.53 -20.90 0.31
CA LYS A 430 7.57 -21.92 0.54
C LYS A 430 7.15 -23.23 -0.11
N THR A 431 8.11 -23.92 -0.70
CA THR A 431 7.93 -25.25 -1.30
C THR A 431 8.99 -26.22 -0.79
N ALA A 432 8.66 -27.50 -0.71
CA ALA A 432 9.62 -28.56 -0.44
C ALA A 432 9.18 -29.87 -1.09
N ILE A 433 10.15 -30.69 -1.48
CA ILE A 433 9.89 -32.08 -1.85
C ILE A 433 9.90 -32.97 -0.60
N ALA A 434 8.90 -33.83 -0.48
CA ALA A 434 8.77 -34.73 0.65
C ALA A 434 9.56 -36.02 0.40
N ARG A 435 10.42 -36.37 1.36
CA ARG A 435 11.08 -37.67 1.47
C ARG A 435 10.44 -38.42 2.64
N VAL A 436 9.63 -39.43 2.35
CA VAL A 436 8.87 -40.18 3.36
C VAL A 436 9.22 -41.66 3.23
N ASP A 437 9.64 -42.28 4.34
CA ASP A 437 9.91 -43.73 4.42
C ASP A 437 8.59 -44.51 4.36
N ASP A 438 8.60 -45.69 3.75
CA ASP A 438 7.41 -46.56 3.62
C ASP A 438 6.80 -46.97 4.97
N LYS A 439 7.59 -46.91 6.05
CA LYS A 439 7.16 -47.23 7.42
C LYS A 439 6.60 -46.02 8.16
N GLU A 440 6.72 -44.82 7.61
CA GLU A 440 6.29 -43.58 8.23
C GLU A 440 5.02 -43.01 7.58
N LYS A 441 4.21 -42.32 8.39
CA LYS A 441 3.10 -41.50 7.92
C LYS A 441 3.28 -40.09 8.43
N ILE A 442 3.30 -39.12 7.50
CA ILE A 442 3.44 -37.71 7.84
C ILE A 442 2.15 -36.97 7.49
N LEU A 443 1.44 -36.48 8.49
CA LEU A 443 0.21 -35.69 8.33
C LEU A 443 0.55 -34.22 8.03
N ALA A 444 0.17 -33.70 6.87
CA ALA A 444 0.28 -32.28 6.60
C ALA A 444 -0.93 -31.51 7.15
N THR A 445 -0.67 -30.48 7.96
CA THR A 445 -1.71 -29.73 8.69
C THR A 445 -1.75 -28.24 8.32
N GLY A 446 -2.91 -27.62 8.53
CA GLY A 446 -3.07 -26.17 8.44
C GLY A 446 -3.00 -25.62 7.02
N ASN A 447 -2.24 -24.54 6.84
CA ASN A 447 -2.19 -23.76 5.60
C ASN A 447 -1.20 -24.33 4.58
N LEU A 448 -1.34 -25.62 4.24
CA LEU A 448 -0.51 -26.33 3.28
C LEU A 448 -1.33 -26.85 2.09
N PHE A 449 -0.65 -27.02 0.95
CA PHE A 449 -1.08 -27.84 -0.18
C PHE A 449 -0.10 -29.01 -0.34
N ILE A 450 -0.65 -30.18 -0.68
CA ILE A 450 0.07 -31.40 -1.04
C ILE A 450 -0.16 -31.60 -2.53
N ILE A 451 0.91 -31.60 -3.32
CA ILE A 451 0.87 -31.80 -4.76
C ILE A 451 1.42 -33.19 -5.05
N GLU A 452 0.55 -34.13 -5.40
CA GLU A 452 0.93 -35.48 -5.79
C GLU A 452 1.34 -35.51 -7.26
N ILE A 453 2.58 -35.89 -7.54
CA ILE A 453 3.18 -35.79 -8.88
C ILE A 453 2.81 -37.00 -9.74
N ASP A 454 2.52 -36.76 -11.02
CA ASP A 454 2.44 -37.80 -12.03
C ASP A 454 3.85 -38.05 -12.62
N ASN A 455 4.58 -38.98 -12.01
CA ASN A 455 5.98 -39.28 -12.38
C ASN A 455 6.16 -39.70 -13.85
N ALA A 456 5.09 -40.10 -14.54
CA ALA A 456 5.15 -40.38 -15.98
C ALA A 456 5.22 -39.11 -16.84
N LYS A 457 4.84 -37.96 -16.29
CA LYS A 457 4.74 -36.68 -17.01
C LYS A 457 5.80 -35.66 -16.57
N ILE A 458 6.16 -35.67 -15.30
CA ILE A 458 7.14 -34.73 -14.76
C ILE A 458 7.93 -35.35 -13.61
N ASN A 459 9.24 -35.11 -13.60
CA ASN A 459 10.12 -35.49 -12.50
C ASN A 459 9.86 -34.56 -11.28
N PRO A 460 9.63 -35.12 -10.07
CA PRO A 460 9.29 -34.34 -8.89
C PRO A 460 10.43 -33.42 -8.42
N PHE A 461 11.68 -33.85 -8.53
CA PHE A 461 12.85 -33.03 -8.19
C PHE A 461 13.05 -31.91 -9.21
N TYR A 462 12.77 -32.16 -10.49
CA TYR A 462 12.76 -31.11 -11.52
C TYR A 462 11.73 -30.03 -11.22
N LEU A 463 10.49 -30.42 -10.91
CA LEU A 463 9.43 -29.47 -10.58
C LEU A 463 9.76 -28.66 -9.31
N GLN A 464 10.31 -29.32 -8.29
CA GLN A 464 10.77 -28.63 -7.08
C GLN A 464 11.92 -27.66 -7.38
N ALA A 465 12.88 -28.04 -8.23
CA ALA A 465 13.95 -27.16 -8.68
C ALA A 465 13.39 -25.92 -9.39
N PHE A 466 12.38 -26.10 -10.24
CA PHE A 466 11.69 -24.99 -10.88
C PHE A 466 11.01 -24.08 -9.85
N PHE A 467 10.22 -24.62 -8.91
CA PHE A 467 9.57 -23.82 -7.86
C PHE A 467 10.55 -23.08 -6.95
N ALA A 468 11.72 -23.67 -6.68
CA ALA A 468 12.78 -23.04 -5.89
C ALA A 468 13.58 -21.98 -6.65
N SER A 469 13.44 -21.89 -7.99
CA SER A 469 14.12 -20.89 -8.81
C SER A 469 13.47 -19.50 -8.67
N LYS A 470 14.21 -18.43 -9.02
CA LYS A 470 13.66 -17.06 -9.06
C LYS A 470 12.42 -16.94 -9.94
N THR A 471 12.43 -17.63 -11.08
CA THR A 471 11.31 -17.69 -12.03
C THR A 471 10.09 -18.37 -11.42
N GLY A 472 10.29 -19.52 -10.77
CA GLY A 472 9.23 -20.24 -10.07
C GLY A 472 8.66 -19.46 -8.88
N GLU A 473 9.51 -18.80 -8.09
CA GLU A 473 9.06 -17.95 -6.98
C GLU A 473 8.17 -16.78 -7.45
N LYS A 474 8.52 -16.12 -8.57
CA LYS A 474 7.68 -15.07 -9.18
C LYS A 474 6.34 -15.64 -9.67
N LEU A 475 6.39 -16.78 -10.37
CA LEU A 475 5.18 -17.42 -10.89
C LEU A 475 4.24 -17.89 -9.75
N LEU A 476 4.78 -18.44 -8.67
CA LEU A 476 4.03 -18.78 -7.46
C LEU A 476 3.42 -17.55 -6.78
N ARG A 477 4.11 -16.41 -6.80
CA ARG A 477 3.57 -15.12 -6.36
C ARG A 477 2.39 -14.66 -7.22
N SER A 478 2.46 -14.83 -8.54
CA SER A 478 1.38 -14.44 -9.46
C SER A 478 0.05 -15.17 -9.21
N VAL A 479 0.08 -16.35 -8.60
CA VAL A 479 -1.13 -17.13 -8.26
C VAL A 479 -1.66 -16.86 -6.85
N CYS A 480 -0.98 -16.02 -6.07
CA CYS A 480 -1.48 -15.49 -4.80
C CYS A 480 -2.64 -14.50 -5.03
N ALA A 481 -3.56 -14.44 -4.07
CA ALA A 481 -4.69 -13.53 -4.01
C ALA A 481 -4.93 -13.03 -2.58
N GLY A 482 -5.47 -11.82 -2.44
CA GLY A 482 -5.69 -11.15 -1.15
C GLY A 482 -4.54 -10.20 -0.77
N SER A 483 -4.83 -9.16 0.00
CA SER A 483 -3.88 -8.08 0.32
C SER A 483 -3.15 -8.24 1.64
N LEU A 484 -3.90 -8.29 2.75
CA LEU A 484 -3.36 -8.40 4.10
C LEU A 484 -2.71 -9.77 4.31
N ILE A 485 -3.34 -10.82 3.78
CA ILE A 485 -2.80 -12.18 3.73
C ILE A 485 -2.90 -12.64 2.29
N GLN A 486 -1.78 -12.59 1.58
CA GLN A 486 -1.65 -13.20 0.26
C GLN A 486 -1.80 -14.72 0.42
N THR A 487 -2.79 -15.31 -0.24
CA THR A 487 -3.03 -16.75 -0.23
C THR A 487 -3.04 -17.33 -1.63
N VAL A 488 -2.43 -18.50 -1.81
CA VAL A 488 -2.39 -19.21 -3.09
C VAL A 488 -3.79 -19.70 -3.45
N SER A 489 -4.30 -19.26 -4.61
CA SER A 489 -5.57 -19.72 -5.14
C SER A 489 -5.41 -21.08 -5.81
N LEU A 490 -6.14 -22.10 -5.34
CA LEU A 490 -6.09 -23.45 -5.94
C LEU A 490 -6.44 -23.45 -7.44
N LYS A 491 -7.40 -22.62 -7.86
CA LYS A 491 -7.80 -22.50 -9.28
C LYS A 491 -6.66 -21.92 -10.12
N LYS A 492 -6.00 -20.86 -9.62
CA LYS A 492 -4.86 -20.23 -10.31
C LYS A 492 -3.64 -21.16 -10.32
N LEU A 493 -3.34 -21.82 -9.19
CA LEU A 493 -2.25 -22.79 -9.06
C LEU A 493 -2.39 -23.93 -10.08
N LYS A 494 -3.60 -24.50 -10.26
CA LYS A 494 -3.82 -25.57 -11.25
C LYS A 494 -3.59 -25.11 -12.70
N ARG A 495 -3.97 -23.87 -13.02
CA ARG A 495 -3.85 -23.29 -14.37
C ARG A 495 -2.49 -22.67 -14.65
N MET A 496 -1.64 -22.57 -13.63
CA MET A 496 -0.31 -22.02 -13.72
C MET A 496 0.50 -22.79 -14.75
N LYS A 497 1.13 -22.07 -15.69
CA LYS A 497 1.91 -22.63 -16.78
C LYS A 497 3.34 -22.89 -16.31
N ILE A 498 3.80 -24.13 -16.41
CA ILE A 498 5.16 -24.53 -16.01
C ILE A 498 5.92 -25.08 -17.22
N PRO A 499 7.26 -25.00 -17.23
CA PRO A 499 8.06 -25.63 -18.28
C PRO A 499 8.03 -27.15 -18.11
N VAL A 500 7.89 -27.87 -19.22
CA VAL A 500 7.94 -29.33 -19.24
C VAL A 500 8.88 -29.74 -20.37
N LEU A 501 10.15 -29.96 -20.01
CA LEU A 501 11.20 -30.44 -20.93
C LEU A 501 11.06 -31.94 -21.19
N SER A 502 11.90 -32.51 -22.06
CA SER A 502 11.98 -33.96 -22.21
C SER A 502 12.40 -34.62 -20.87
N MET A 503 11.98 -35.86 -20.63
CA MET A 503 12.29 -36.54 -19.36
C MET A 503 13.81 -36.67 -19.11
N GLU A 504 14.60 -36.83 -20.17
CA GLU A 504 16.07 -36.86 -20.08
C GLU A 504 16.62 -35.53 -19.57
N GLU A 505 16.18 -34.41 -20.13
CA GLU A 505 16.58 -33.07 -19.68
C GLU A 505 16.09 -32.78 -18.26
N GLN A 506 14.86 -33.17 -17.93
CA GLN A 506 14.32 -33.04 -16.57
C GLN A 506 15.22 -33.75 -15.55
N ASN A 507 15.68 -34.96 -15.86
CA ASN A 507 16.56 -35.72 -14.98
C ASN A 507 17.90 -35.00 -14.74
N VAL A 508 18.48 -34.35 -15.75
CA VAL A 508 19.72 -33.55 -15.56
C VAL A 508 19.55 -32.45 -14.51
N PHE A 509 18.43 -31.73 -14.54
CA PHE A 509 18.13 -30.70 -13.55
C PHE A 509 17.77 -31.30 -12.19
N ALA A 510 17.00 -32.38 -12.18
CA ALA A 510 16.60 -33.11 -10.98
C ALA A 510 17.83 -33.60 -10.19
N ASP A 511 18.79 -34.23 -10.87
CA ASP A 511 20.00 -34.78 -10.25
C ASP A 511 20.87 -33.66 -9.65
N LYS A 512 21.04 -32.55 -10.39
CA LYS A 512 21.78 -31.38 -9.88
C LYS A 512 21.11 -30.78 -8.64
N TYR A 513 19.78 -30.65 -8.66
CA TYR A 513 19.04 -30.11 -7.53
C TYR A 513 19.09 -31.06 -6.33
N ALA A 514 18.92 -32.37 -6.54
CA ALA A 514 19.01 -33.37 -5.50
C ALA A 514 20.39 -33.37 -4.82
N ALA A 515 21.48 -33.30 -5.61
CA ALA A 515 22.84 -33.21 -5.08
C ALA A 515 23.07 -31.95 -4.24
N ALA A 516 22.64 -30.78 -4.74
CA ALA A 516 22.75 -29.52 -4.00
C ALA A 516 21.90 -29.55 -2.70
N MET A 517 20.72 -30.15 -2.75
CA MET A 517 19.86 -30.29 -1.59
C MET A 517 20.50 -31.20 -0.52
N GLU A 518 21.13 -32.31 -0.92
CA GLU A 518 21.84 -33.21 -0.01
C GLU A 518 23.04 -32.52 0.67
N GLU A 519 23.80 -31.72 -0.08
CA GLU A 519 24.87 -30.90 0.48
C GLU A 519 24.33 -29.92 1.54
N VAL A 520 23.21 -29.25 1.26
CA VAL A 520 22.56 -28.34 2.23
C VAL A 520 22.11 -29.08 3.49
N ILE A 521 21.56 -30.29 3.35
CA ILE A 521 21.14 -31.10 4.51
C ILE A 521 22.35 -31.42 5.40
N LEU A 522 23.45 -31.91 4.81
CA LEU A 522 24.68 -32.24 5.55
C LEU A 522 25.27 -31.02 6.27
N LEU A 523 25.31 -29.86 5.60
CA LEU A 523 25.80 -28.63 6.20
C LEU A 523 24.92 -28.14 7.36
N LYS A 524 23.60 -28.33 7.28
CA LYS A 524 22.68 -28.00 8.38
C LYS A 524 22.91 -28.90 9.60
N GLU A 525 23.09 -30.20 9.40
CA GLU A 525 23.42 -31.13 10.49
C GLU A 525 24.76 -30.77 11.17
N GLU A 526 25.77 -30.38 10.38
CA GLU A 526 27.06 -29.93 10.92
C GLU A 526 26.92 -28.62 11.71
N LEU A 527 26.13 -27.67 11.19
CA LEU A 527 25.83 -26.42 11.88
C LEU A 527 25.16 -26.68 13.24
N GLU A 528 24.14 -27.54 13.28
CA GLU A 528 23.45 -27.90 14.52
C GLU A 528 24.40 -28.51 15.55
N LYS A 529 25.26 -29.45 15.15
CA LYS A 529 26.28 -30.03 16.02
C LYS A 529 27.22 -28.98 16.59
N ASN A 530 27.66 -28.03 15.78
CA ASN A 530 28.56 -26.95 16.21
C ASN A 530 27.84 -25.94 17.13
N VAL A 531 26.58 -25.61 16.85
CA VAL A 531 25.75 -24.76 17.72
C VAL A 531 25.54 -25.41 19.09
N GLU A 532 25.25 -26.70 19.12
CA GLU A 532 25.09 -27.45 20.37
C GLU A 532 26.41 -27.52 21.15
N LYS A 533 27.54 -27.71 20.45
CA LYS A 533 28.87 -27.64 21.06
C LYS A 533 29.11 -26.28 21.70
N MET A 534 28.78 -25.17 21.04
CA MET A 534 28.92 -23.83 21.59
C MET A 534 28.11 -23.62 22.87
N LYS A 535 26.86 -24.09 22.91
CA LYS A 535 25.99 -23.99 24.09
C LYS A 535 26.59 -24.68 25.32
N ARG A 536 27.27 -25.81 25.12
CA ARG A 536 27.90 -26.60 26.18
C ARG A 536 29.25 -26.06 26.65
N ILE A 537 29.84 -25.07 25.97
CA ILE A 537 31.19 -24.56 26.34
C ILE A 537 31.22 -24.02 27.78
N TYR A 538 30.16 -23.36 28.23
CA TYR A 538 30.07 -22.83 29.59
C TYR A 538 29.80 -23.92 30.64
N ASP A 539 28.95 -24.89 30.31
CA ASP A 539 28.49 -25.94 31.24
C ASP A 539 29.53 -27.04 31.50
N VAL A 540 30.60 -27.09 30.70
CA VAL A 540 31.72 -28.04 30.85
C VAL A 540 32.94 -27.36 31.54
N GLY A 541 32.80 -26.10 31.96
CA GLY A 541 33.84 -25.28 32.61
C GLY A 541 33.96 -25.43 34.11
#